data_AF-A0A1H0RWR0-F1
#
_entry.id   AF-A0A1H0RWR0-F1
#
_cell.length_a   1.000
_cell.length_b   1.000
_cell.length_c   1.000
_cell.angle_alpha   90.00
_cell.angle_beta   90.00
_cell.angle_gamma   90.00
#
_symmetry.space_group_name_H-M   'P 1'
#
loop_
_entity.id
_entity.type
_entity.pdbx_description
1 polymer ?
#
loop_
_entity_poly.entity_id
_entity_poly.type
_entity_poly.pdbx_seq_one_letter_code
_entity_poly.pdbx_strand_id
1 'polypeptide(L)'
;MPQHAHLYRAIAIKADSSGNLPTEIQLLTPGNWKTPWHGDFELTEADLAEFAAHFNAGIARVNKTEPLPVNYDHEGRAAGAWIYGLEARAGSGLWGTGIEWTPTGAQKVRDGEYKFLSPEFNTRDLMYEDPEEAGTRIANVLSGCALTNSPLFKKLKPVMASEGGKEGEDRMKLEDVRKKALADLDDAEKAFLAEHKDELTADERKSFELEVEPEPTPEPTPEPTPEPTPEPVQAGAKVVTINASDLAKLKADAARGVEAADELARTKAGAFVNTHIARGAVKSEQKDEAVEILMASSPKMRESLEKFLTGLPENKMITAGELGSGQEGAAVEAHSAAAELDKLATEYAIANKVSYGQATQIIASQKPELYKAATKVTGKGEEE
;
A
#
# COMPACT_ATOMS: atom_id res chain seq x y z
N MET A 1 -15.19 -17.42 -26.72
CA MET A 1 -15.32 -17.33 -25.25
C MET A 1 -15.32 -15.85 -24.90
N PRO A 2 -16.33 -15.35 -24.19
CA PRO A 2 -16.63 -13.93 -24.20
C PRO A 2 -15.62 -13.14 -23.38
N GLN A 3 -15.17 -12.06 -23.98
CA GLN A 3 -14.26 -11.07 -23.41
C GLN A 3 -15.08 -10.23 -22.43
N HIS A 4 -14.76 -10.31 -21.13
CA HIS A 4 -15.32 -9.40 -20.14
C HIS A 4 -14.79 -7.98 -20.41
N ALA A 5 -15.54 -7.20 -21.18
CA ALA A 5 -15.38 -5.76 -21.30
C ALA A 5 -15.77 -5.14 -19.97
N HIS A 6 -14.75 -4.66 -19.29
CA HIS A 6 -14.80 -4.26 -17.90
C HIS A 6 -14.16 -2.88 -17.87
N LEU A 7 -14.97 -1.88 -18.24
CA LEU A 7 -14.58 -0.48 -18.37
C LEU A 7 -14.40 0.11 -16.96
N TYR A 8 -13.16 0.47 -16.65
CA TYR A 8 -12.69 0.73 -15.30
C TYR A 8 -11.88 2.04 -15.32
N ARG A 9 -12.39 3.15 -14.72
CA ARG A 9 -11.90 4.54 -14.92
C ARG A 9 -11.16 5.18 -13.71
N ALA A 10 -9.91 5.61 -13.81
CA ALA A 10 -9.18 6.33 -12.75
C ALA A 10 -9.66 7.79 -12.47
N ILE A 11 -9.30 8.42 -11.32
CA ILE A 11 -9.58 9.85 -11.03
C ILE A 11 -8.79 10.72 -12.02
N ALA A 12 -9.39 11.03 -13.16
CA ALA A 12 -8.76 11.89 -14.14
C ALA A 12 -8.79 13.34 -13.66
N ILE A 13 -7.62 13.98 -13.60
CA ILE A 13 -7.48 15.41 -13.33
C ILE A 13 -7.32 16.12 -14.66
N LYS A 14 -8.10 17.17 -14.90
CA LYS A 14 -8.00 17.95 -16.12
C LYS A 14 -8.27 19.42 -15.85
N ALA A 15 -7.57 20.28 -16.58
CA ALA A 15 -7.90 21.70 -16.61
C ALA A 15 -9.24 21.91 -17.33
N ASP A 16 -9.96 22.96 -16.93
CA ASP A 16 -11.14 23.45 -17.64
C ASP A 16 -10.73 24.09 -19.00
N SER A 17 -11.73 24.54 -19.76
CA SER A 17 -11.52 25.21 -21.05
C SER A 17 -10.72 26.52 -20.96
N SER A 18 -10.59 27.09 -19.77
CA SER A 18 -9.83 28.30 -19.48
C SER A 18 -8.43 28.00 -18.92
N GLY A 19 -8.06 26.72 -18.78
CA GLY A 19 -6.78 26.28 -18.24
C GLY A 19 -6.70 26.29 -16.71
N ASN A 20 -7.81 26.51 -16.01
CA ASN A 20 -7.85 26.42 -14.55
C ASN A 20 -7.94 24.96 -14.12
N LEU A 21 -7.22 24.62 -13.07
CA LEU A 21 -7.27 23.29 -12.48
C LEU A 21 -8.39 23.20 -11.45
N PRO A 22 -8.93 22.00 -11.21
CA PRO A 22 -10.01 21.80 -10.26
C PRO A 22 -9.57 22.21 -8.85
N THR A 23 -10.47 22.91 -8.16
CA THR A 23 -10.34 23.29 -6.75
C THR A 23 -10.94 22.24 -5.80
N GLU A 24 -11.62 21.24 -6.35
CA GLU A 24 -12.16 20.09 -5.64
C GLU A 24 -11.92 18.81 -6.45
N ILE A 25 -11.61 17.69 -5.78
CA ILE A 25 -11.40 16.39 -6.42
C ILE A 25 -12.02 15.28 -5.55
N GLN A 26 -12.88 14.43 -6.12
CA GLN A 26 -13.32 13.17 -5.55
C GLN A 26 -12.13 12.23 -5.37
N LEU A 27 -11.86 11.84 -4.13
CA LEU A 27 -10.75 10.99 -3.72
C LEU A 27 -11.15 9.53 -3.59
N LEU A 28 -12.31 9.24 -2.98
CA LEU A 28 -12.76 7.86 -2.73
C LEU A 28 -14.26 7.74 -3.01
N THR A 29 -14.71 6.54 -3.39
CA THR A 29 -16.13 6.19 -3.47
C THR A 29 -16.41 4.93 -2.67
N PRO A 30 -17.63 4.79 -2.11
CA PRO A 30 -18.04 3.53 -1.51
C PRO A 30 -17.96 2.41 -2.54
N GLY A 31 -17.67 1.20 -2.06
CA GLY A 31 -17.60 0.02 -2.90
C GLY A 31 -16.68 -1.05 -2.34
N ASN A 32 -16.69 -2.19 -3.04
CA ASN A 32 -15.84 -3.33 -2.76
C ASN A 32 -14.65 -3.32 -3.73
N TRP A 33 -13.44 -3.34 -3.18
CA TRP A 33 -12.21 -3.21 -3.92
C TRP A 33 -11.40 -4.49 -3.80
N LYS A 34 -11.01 -5.05 -4.94
CA LYS A 34 -10.11 -6.19 -5.01
C LYS A 34 -8.76 -5.76 -5.53
N THR A 35 -7.73 -5.92 -4.70
CA THR A 35 -6.37 -5.52 -5.08
C THR A 35 -5.43 -6.72 -5.01
N PRO A 36 -4.57 -6.96 -6.03
CA PRO A 36 -3.72 -8.14 -6.06
C PRO A 36 -2.69 -8.24 -4.92
N TRP A 37 -2.32 -7.11 -4.30
CA TRP A 37 -1.20 -7.02 -3.35
C TRP A 37 -1.54 -6.31 -2.03
N HIS A 38 -2.66 -5.58 -1.94
CA HIS A 38 -3.08 -4.84 -0.74
C HIS A 38 -4.32 -5.46 -0.06
N GLY A 39 -4.73 -6.64 -0.53
CA GLY A 39 -5.93 -7.32 -0.06
C GLY A 39 -7.22 -6.78 -0.67
N ASP A 40 -8.28 -7.52 -0.40
CA ASP A 40 -9.65 -7.09 -0.69
C ASP A 40 -10.14 -6.25 0.49
N PHE A 41 -10.85 -5.15 0.21
CA PHE A 41 -11.43 -4.30 1.25
C PHE A 41 -12.72 -3.64 0.78
N GLU A 42 -13.52 -3.20 1.74
CA GLU A 42 -14.78 -2.49 1.50
C GLU A 42 -14.71 -1.06 2.06
N LEU A 43 -15.25 -0.10 1.32
CA LEU A 43 -15.54 1.25 1.78
C LEU A 43 -17.04 1.48 1.78
N THR A 44 -17.58 1.89 2.91
CA THR A 44 -18.99 2.28 3.10
C THR A 44 -19.11 3.80 3.19
N GLU A 45 -20.32 4.35 3.09
CA GLU A 45 -20.53 5.78 3.31
C GLU A 45 -20.12 6.24 4.72
N ALA A 46 -20.30 5.36 5.72
CA ALA A 46 -19.86 5.62 7.08
C ALA A 46 -18.33 5.74 7.17
N ASP A 47 -17.58 4.88 6.46
CA ASP A 47 -16.12 4.99 6.42
C ASP A 47 -15.68 6.32 5.81
N LEU A 48 -16.35 6.77 4.74
CA LEU A 48 -16.06 8.07 4.13
C LEU A 48 -16.34 9.24 5.08
N ALA A 49 -17.43 9.16 5.85
CA ALA A 49 -17.72 10.14 6.88
C ALA A 49 -16.64 10.15 7.98
N GLU A 50 -16.12 9.00 8.38
CA GLU A 50 -15.01 8.89 9.32
C GLU A 50 -13.71 9.49 8.77
N PHE A 51 -13.35 9.24 7.50
CA PHE A 51 -12.19 9.89 6.86
C PHE A 51 -12.29 11.42 6.96
N ALA A 52 -13.45 11.99 6.63
CA ALA A 52 -13.68 13.44 6.73
C ALA A 52 -13.60 13.93 8.19
N ALA A 53 -14.20 13.21 9.13
CA ALA A 53 -14.15 13.56 10.55
C ALA A 53 -12.71 13.54 11.10
N HIS A 54 -11.93 12.51 10.78
CA HIS A 54 -10.53 12.38 11.20
C HIS A 54 -9.64 13.49 10.62
N PHE A 55 -9.82 13.83 9.35
CA PHE A 55 -9.13 14.97 8.73
C PHE A 55 -9.43 16.29 9.45
N ASN A 56 -10.71 16.53 9.77
CA ASN A 56 -11.14 17.74 10.48
C ASN A 56 -10.66 17.77 11.95
N ALA A 57 -10.45 16.60 12.55
CA ALA A 57 -9.83 16.46 13.87
C ALA A 57 -8.29 16.59 13.84
N GLY A 58 -7.68 16.68 12.65
CA GLY A 58 -6.23 16.84 12.50
C GLY A 58 -5.42 15.54 12.53
N ILE A 59 -6.07 14.38 12.46
CA ILE A 59 -5.39 13.08 12.49
C ILE A 59 -4.53 12.92 11.23
N ALA A 60 -3.30 12.43 11.41
CA ALA A 60 -2.26 12.31 10.37
C ALA A 60 -1.84 13.63 9.68
N ARG A 61 -2.31 14.78 10.16
CA ARG A 61 -1.90 16.10 9.67
C ARG A 61 -0.78 16.66 10.53
N VAL A 62 0.25 17.22 9.88
CA VAL A 62 1.34 17.91 10.59
C VAL A 62 0.75 19.06 11.41
N ASN A 63 1.16 19.16 12.69
CA ASN A 63 0.61 20.11 13.66
C ASN A 63 -0.92 20.08 13.80
N LYS A 64 -1.59 19.01 13.34
CA LYS A 64 -3.05 18.86 13.28
C LYS A 64 -3.78 19.89 12.39
N THR A 65 -3.05 20.78 11.71
CA THR A 65 -3.60 21.92 10.96
C THR A 65 -3.04 22.08 9.55
N GLU A 66 -1.90 21.48 9.23
CA GLU A 66 -1.34 21.59 7.87
C GLU A 66 -2.23 20.88 6.85
N PRO A 67 -2.35 21.36 5.61
CA PRO A 67 -3.14 20.71 4.57
C PRO A 67 -2.53 19.36 4.18
N LEU A 68 -3.35 18.47 3.61
CA LEU A 68 -2.86 17.19 3.11
C LEU A 68 -1.97 17.39 1.87
N PRO A 69 -0.76 16.81 1.83
CA PRO A 69 0.12 16.94 0.69
C PRO A 69 -0.37 16.07 -0.47
N VAL A 70 -0.30 16.62 -1.69
CA VAL A 70 -0.37 15.85 -2.92
C VAL A 70 1.03 15.73 -3.49
N ASN A 71 1.71 14.61 -3.26
CA ASN A 71 3.08 14.36 -3.74
C ASN A 71 3.09 13.86 -5.20
N TYR A 72 4.24 13.43 -5.69
CA TYR A 72 4.38 12.77 -7.00
C TYR A 72 4.75 11.30 -6.81
N ASP A 73 3.99 10.41 -7.46
CA ASP A 73 4.24 8.96 -7.52
C ASP A 73 4.51 8.28 -6.16
N HIS A 74 3.89 8.78 -5.08
CA HIS A 74 4.04 8.25 -3.72
C HIS A 74 5.49 8.32 -3.19
N GLU A 75 6.33 9.23 -3.72
CA GLU A 75 7.74 9.35 -3.30
C GLU A 75 7.94 10.24 -2.05
N GLY A 76 6.89 10.93 -1.57
CA GLY A 76 6.95 11.74 -0.33
C GLY A 76 7.90 12.95 -0.37
N ARG A 77 8.25 13.44 -1.57
CA ARG A 77 9.20 14.55 -1.77
C ARG A 77 8.50 15.91 -1.90
N ALA A 78 8.39 16.42 -3.12
CA ALA A 78 7.76 17.70 -3.40
C ALA A 78 6.24 17.57 -3.53
N ALA A 79 5.50 18.58 -3.08
CA ALA A 79 4.07 18.68 -3.30
C ALA A 79 3.75 19.29 -4.68
N GLY A 80 2.85 18.65 -5.43
CA GLY A 80 2.20 19.21 -6.60
C GLY A 80 0.95 20.01 -6.28
N ALA A 81 0.30 19.71 -5.15
CA ALA A 81 -0.83 20.47 -4.62
C ALA A 81 -1.00 20.23 -3.11
N TRP A 82 -1.90 20.99 -2.52
CA TRP A 82 -2.31 20.89 -1.12
C TRP A 82 -3.83 20.83 -1.02
N ILE A 83 -4.37 19.92 -0.21
CA ILE A 83 -5.80 19.76 0.02
C ILE A 83 -6.13 20.32 1.41
N TYR A 84 -6.94 21.38 1.47
CA TYR A 84 -7.27 22.09 2.71
C TYR A 84 -8.57 21.63 3.36
N GLY A 85 -9.46 20.99 2.61
CA GLY A 85 -10.73 20.48 3.11
C GLY A 85 -11.00 19.05 2.67
N LEU A 86 -11.81 18.33 3.45
CA LEU A 86 -12.24 16.98 3.14
C LEU A 86 -13.73 16.82 3.52
N GLU A 87 -14.54 16.40 2.55
CA GLU A 87 -15.98 16.30 2.68
C GLU A 87 -16.49 14.94 2.21
N ALA A 88 -17.23 14.24 3.07
CA ALA A 88 -18.03 13.09 2.65
C ALA A 88 -19.37 13.58 2.11
N ARG A 89 -19.62 13.36 0.82
CA ARG A 89 -20.84 13.77 0.11
C ARG A 89 -21.67 12.51 -0.19
N ALA A 90 -22.84 12.39 0.43
CA ALA A 90 -23.72 11.21 0.26
C ALA A 90 -23.98 10.89 -1.22
N GLY A 91 -23.86 9.61 -1.62
CA GLY A 91 -23.96 9.15 -3.01
C GLY A 91 -22.84 9.61 -3.96
N SER A 92 -21.99 10.55 -3.53
CA SER A 92 -20.92 11.14 -4.34
C SER A 92 -19.52 10.82 -3.79
N GLY A 93 -19.38 10.22 -2.60
CA GLY A 93 -18.08 9.79 -2.08
C GLY A 93 -17.33 10.87 -1.29
N LEU A 94 -16.03 10.68 -1.12
CA LEU A 94 -15.15 11.56 -0.36
C LEU A 94 -14.47 12.55 -1.31
N TRP A 95 -14.52 13.83 -0.99
CA TRP A 95 -14.03 14.93 -1.82
C TRP A 95 -12.99 15.74 -1.07
N GLY A 96 -11.81 15.92 -1.67
CA GLY A 96 -10.86 16.94 -1.27
C GLY A 96 -11.31 18.29 -1.81
N THR A 97 -11.38 19.30 -0.96
CA THR A 97 -11.82 20.66 -1.29
C THR A 97 -10.74 21.68 -0.97
N GLY A 98 -10.86 22.87 -1.57
CA GLY A 98 -9.87 23.94 -1.39
C GLY A 98 -8.49 23.58 -1.91
N ILE A 99 -8.41 22.89 -3.05
CA ILE A 99 -7.13 22.42 -3.60
C ILE A 99 -6.30 23.60 -4.11
N GLU A 100 -5.11 23.75 -3.54
CA GLU A 100 -4.12 24.74 -3.97
C GLU A 100 -3.00 24.04 -4.74
N TRP A 101 -2.88 24.35 -6.03
CA TRP A 101 -1.86 23.78 -6.89
C TRP A 101 -0.55 24.55 -6.79
N THR A 102 0.57 23.84 -6.65
CA THR A 102 1.89 24.48 -6.81
C THR A 102 2.10 24.85 -8.29
N PRO A 103 2.91 25.88 -8.61
CA PRO A 103 3.16 26.24 -10.01
C PRO A 103 3.65 25.05 -10.85
N THR A 104 4.54 24.22 -10.28
CA THR A 104 5.06 23.02 -10.94
C THR A 104 4.00 21.93 -11.08
N GLY A 105 3.23 21.62 -10.03
CA GLY A 105 2.17 20.61 -10.12
C GLY A 105 1.11 21.02 -11.13
N ALA A 106 0.75 22.31 -11.14
CA ALA A 106 -0.21 22.85 -12.06
C ALA A 106 0.25 22.71 -13.53
N GLN A 107 1.51 23.04 -13.80
CA GLN A 107 2.09 22.90 -15.13
C GLN A 107 2.08 21.43 -15.59
N LYS A 108 2.51 20.51 -14.73
CA LYS A 108 2.58 19.08 -15.05
C LYS A 108 1.21 18.45 -15.35
N VAL A 109 0.15 18.89 -14.67
CA VAL A 109 -1.21 18.43 -15.00
C VAL A 109 -1.70 19.03 -16.32
N ARG A 110 -1.45 20.33 -16.59
CA ARG A 110 -1.82 20.97 -17.86
C ARG A 110 -1.11 20.35 -19.06
N ASP A 111 0.16 20.04 -18.91
CA ASP A 111 0.98 19.38 -19.94
C ASP A 111 0.65 17.89 -20.08
N GLY A 112 -0.18 17.35 -19.19
CA GLY A 112 -0.57 15.94 -19.18
C GLY A 112 0.55 15.00 -18.77
N GLU A 113 1.61 15.51 -18.11
CA GLU A 113 2.66 14.71 -17.48
C GLU A 113 2.08 13.86 -16.33
N TYR A 114 1.07 14.37 -15.62
CA TYR A 114 0.27 13.61 -14.67
C TYR A 114 -1.20 13.75 -14.99
N LYS A 115 -1.91 12.62 -15.07
CA LYS A 115 -3.33 12.58 -15.41
C LYS A 115 -4.23 12.12 -14.29
N PHE A 116 -3.67 11.52 -13.24
CA PHE A 116 -4.47 10.95 -12.17
C PHE A 116 -4.01 11.37 -10.78
N LEU A 117 -4.94 11.28 -9.84
CA LEU A 117 -4.69 11.38 -8.41
C LEU A 117 -4.90 10.02 -7.75
N SER A 118 -4.05 9.67 -6.79
CA SER A 118 -4.11 8.42 -6.03
C SER A 118 -4.08 8.74 -4.53
N PRO A 119 -5.17 8.49 -3.79
CA PRO A 119 -5.21 8.74 -2.34
C PRO A 119 -4.34 7.76 -1.55
N GLU A 120 -3.76 8.23 -0.45
CA GLU A 120 -3.00 7.45 0.53
C GLU A 120 -3.81 7.35 1.82
N PHE A 121 -4.29 6.16 2.16
CA PHE A 121 -5.19 5.97 3.29
C PHE A 121 -5.09 4.60 3.95
N ASN A 122 -5.60 4.56 5.18
CA ASN A 122 -5.73 3.40 6.03
C ASN A 122 -7.21 3.00 6.15
N THR A 123 -7.49 1.71 6.06
CA THR A 123 -8.84 1.15 6.19
C THR A 123 -9.07 0.56 7.58
N ARG A 124 -10.24 -0.03 7.82
CA ARG A 124 -10.54 -0.80 9.05
C ARG A 124 -9.57 -1.97 9.26
N ASP A 125 -9.15 -2.62 8.18
CA ASP A 125 -8.27 -3.80 8.24
C ASP A 125 -6.78 -3.43 8.27
N LEU A 126 -6.43 -2.25 7.77
CA LEU A 126 -5.07 -1.71 7.76
C LEU A 126 -5.07 -0.32 8.40
N MET A 127 -5.20 -0.30 9.73
CA MET A 127 -5.36 0.91 10.52
C MET A 127 -4.10 1.78 10.53
N TYR A 128 -4.31 3.10 10.62
CA TYR A 128 -3.25 4.07 10.84
C TYR A 128 -2.72 3.93 12.27
N GLU A 129 -1.40 3.87 12.44
CA GLU A 129 -0.77 3.90 13.75
C GLU A 129 -0.27 5.32 14.02
N ASP A 130 -0.76 5.92 15.09
CA ASP A 130 -0.41 7.29 15.45
C ASP A 130 1.07 7.35 15.89
N PRO A 131 1.94 8.10 15.20
CA PRO A 131 3.34 8.20 15.54
C PRO A 131 3.59 9.01 16.83
N GLU A 132 2.64 9.86 17.24
CA GLU A 132 2.74 10.65 18.48
C GLU A 132 2.17 9.89 19.68
N GLU A 133 1.27 8.93 19.44
CA GLU A 133 0.62 8.11 20.47
C GLU A 133 0.84 6.62 20.23
N ALA A 134 2.00 6.11 20.65
CA ALA A 134 2.41 4.73 20.41
C ALA A 134 1.35 3.69 20.84
N GLY A 135 0.90 2.89 19.87
CA GLY A 135 -0.12 1.84 20.05
C GLY A 135 -1.56 2.31 19.84
N THR A 136 -1.79 3.60 19.60
CA THR A 136 -3.08 4.12 19.13
C THR A 136 -3.23 3.76 17.65
N ARG A 137 -4.27 2.98 17.34
CA ARG A 137 -4.62 2.61 15.96
C ARG A 137 -5.98 3.16 15.60
N ILE A 138 -6.05 3.83 14.44
CA ILE A 138 -7.21 4.58 14.00
C ILE A 138 -7.58 4.07 12.60
N ALA A 139 -8.82 3.61 12.43
CA ALA A 139 -9.33 3.23 11.12
C ALA A 139 -9.65 4.47 10.29
N ASN A 140 -9.79 4.30 8.98
CA ASN A 140 -10.35 5.32 8.09
C ASN A 140 -9.61 6.66 8.21
N VAL A 141 -8.28 6.64 8.04
CA VAL A 141 -7.43 7.83 8.06
C VAL A 141 -6.85 8.07 6.67
N LEU A 142 -6.99 9.30 6.17
CA LEU A 142 -6.39 9.76 4.91
C LEU A 142 -5.14 10.58 5.25
N SER A 143 -3.97 10.13 4.82
CA SER A 143 -2.68 10.73 5.18
C SER A 143 -2.05 11.56 4.06
N GLY A 144 -2.56 11.45 2.84
CA GLY A 144 -2.03 12.19 1.70
C GLY A 144 -2.64 11.74 0.38
N CYS A 145 -2.09 12.26 -0.71
CA CYS A 145 -2.40 11.87 -2.07
C CYS A 145 -1.13 11.94 -2.94
N ALA A 146 -1.17 11.33 -4.13
CA ALA A 146 -0.13 11.45 -5.13
C ALA A 146 -0.70 11.75 -6.51
N LEU A 147 -0.05 12.66 -7.24
CA LEU A 147 -0.18 12.74 -8.69
C LEU A 147 0.55 11.55 -9.30
N THR A 148 -0.14 10.78 -10.14
CA THR A 148 0.45 9.59 -10.77
C THR A 148 -0.18 9.29 -12.13
N ASN A 149 0.52 8.49 -12.93
CA ASN A 149 0.00 7.90 -14.16
C ASN A 149 -0.41 6.43 -13.99
N SER A 150 -0.10 5.82 -12.84
CA SER A 150 -0.38 4.41 -12.54
C SER A 150 -1.12 4.26 -11.21
N PRO A 151 -2.35 4.81 -11.09
CA PRO A 151 -3.08 4.77 -9.83
C PRO A 151 -3.48 3.33 -9.46
N LEU A 152 -3.47 3.04 -8.15
CA LEU A 152 -3.93 1.75 -7.61
C LEU A 152 -5.42 1.57 -7.88
N PHE A 153 -6.22 2.62 -7.64
CA PHE A 153 -7.64 2.68 -7.95
C PHE A 153 -7.85 3.09 -9.39
N LYS A 154 -7.92 2.09 -10.25
CA LYS A 154 -8.20 2.30 -11.67
C LYS A 154 -9.67 2.69 -11.93
N LYS A 155 -10.52 3.03 -10.93
CA LYS A 155 -12.01 3.07 -11.02
C LYS A 155 -12.79 4.10 -10.15
N LEU A 156 -12.45 5.39 -10.16
CA LEU A 156 -13.20 6.47 -9.48
C LEU A 156 -13.74 7.53 -10.46
N LYS A 157 -14.83 8.25 -10.12
CA LYS A 157 -15.54 9.14 -11.06
C LYS A 157 -14.65 10.34 -11.44
N PRO A 158 -14.65 10.78 -12.72
CA PRO A 158 -13.92 11.97 -13.11
C PRO A 158 -14.54 13.21 -12.47
N VAL A 159 -13.67 14.07 -11.92
CA VAL A 159 -14.08 15.33 -11.33
C VAL A 159 -14.14 16.36 -12.43
N MET A 160 -15.34 16.53 -12.98
CA MET A 160 -15.68 17.78 -13.65
C MET A 160 -15.89 18.81 -12.53
N ALA A 161 -14.98 19.78 -12.44
CA ALA A 161 -15.21 20.98 -11.64
C ALA A 161 -16.56 21.61 -12.08
N SER A 162 -17.47 21.81 -11.13
CA SER A 162 -18.65 22.67 -11.29
C SER A 162 -18.16 24.12 -11.49
N GLU A 163 -18.69 24.98 -12.36
CA GLU A 163 -19.97 25.10 -13.04
C GLU A 163 -19.76 25.76 -14.42
N GLY A 164 -20.64 25.49 -15.40
CA GLY A 164 -20.87 26.42 -16.53
C GLY A 164 -20.43 26.02 -17.94
N GLY A 165 -20.04 24.77 -18.20
CA GLY A 165 -19.69 24.30 -19.56
C GLY A 165 -20.80 23.49 -20.21
N LYS A 166 -21.33 23.97 -21.33
CA LYS A 166 -22.43 23.39 -22.11
C LYS A 166 -22.28 21.87 -22.38
N GLU A 167 -23.45 21.23 -22.41
CA GLU A 167 -23.73 19.85 -22.79
C GLU A 167 -22.77 19.29 -23.85
N GLY A 168 -22.06 18.23 -23.48
CA GLY A 168 -21.37 17.34 -24.41
C GLY A 168 -22.15 16.03 -24.49
N GLU A 169 -22.71 15.79 -25.68
CA GLU A 169 -23.44 14.61 -26.11
C GLU A 169 -22.60 13.33 -25.95
N ASP A 170 -22.82 12.57 -24.86
CA ASP A 170 -22.70 11.10 -24.80
C ASP A 170 -22.96 10.57 -23.37
N ARG A 171 -24.02 11.08 -22.73
CA ARG A 171 -24.56 10.45 -21.52
C ARG A 171 -25.83 9.74 -21.94
N MET A 172 -25.88 8.42 -21.82
CA MET A 172 -27.14 7.67 -21.97
C MET A 172 -28.14 8.24 -20.96
N LYS A 173 -29.12 9.00 -21.47
CA LYS A 173 -30.23 9.50 -20.66
C LYS A 173 -31.29 8.42 -20.61
N LEU A 174 -31.80 8.11 -19.43
CA LEU A 174 -32.94 7.18 -19.25
C LEU A 174 -34.11 7.54 -20.16
N GLU A 175 -34.30 8.84 -20.41
CA GLU A 175 -35.34 9.34 -21.30
C GLU A 175 -35.18 8.98 -22.77
N ASP A 176 -33.95 8.75 -23.22
CA ASP A 176 -33.63 8.42 -24.62
C ASP A 176 -33.55 6.91 -24.82
N VAL A 177 -33.12 6.17 -23.80
CA VAL A 177 -33.08 4.71 -23.80
C VAL A 177 -34.50 4.12 -23.70
N ARG A 178 -35.40 4.68 -22.87
CA ARG A 178 -36.80 4.21 -22.77
C ARG A 178 -37.64 4.39 -24.04
N LYS A 179 -37.19 5.23 -24.98
CA LYS A 179 -37.87 5.47 -26.27
C LYS A 179 -37.48 4.46 -27.34
N LYS A 180 -36.44 3.66 -27.12
CA LYS A 180 -35.97 2.64 -28.06
C LYS A 180 -36.76 1.35 -27.90
N ALA A 181 -36.92 0.59 -28.98
CA ALA A 181 -37.52 -0.74 -28.90
C ALA A 181 -36.52 -1.74 -28.31
N LEU A 182 -37.00 -2.76 -27.59
CA LEU A 182 -36.17 -3.79 -26.96
C LEU A 182 -35.18 -4.49 -27.93
N ALA A 183 -35.57 -4.62 -29.20
CA ALA A 183 -34.74 -5.22 -30.25
C ALA A 183 -33.55 -4.34 -30.67
N ASP A 184 -33.64 -3.03 -30.44
CA ASP A 184 -32.63 -2.03 -30.83
C ASP A 184 -31.74 -1.62 -29.64
N LEU A 185 -31.99 -2.17 -28.45
CA LEU A 185 -31.18 -1.95 -27.27
C LEU A 185 -29.93 -2.83 -27.31
N ASP A 186 -28.77 -2.22 -27.13
CA ASP A 186 -27.54 -2.95 -26.90
C ASP A 186 -27.45 -3.48 -25.44
N ASP A 187 -26.45 -4.31 -25.17
CA ASP A 187 -26.27 -4.94 -23.85
C ASP A 187 -26.02 -3.91 -22.74
N ALA A 188 -25.45 -2.74 -23.06
CA ALA A 188 -25.22 -1.66 -22.10
C ALA A 188 -26.52 -0.92 -21.77
N GLU A 189 -27.37 -0.69 -22.76
CA GLU A 189 -28.68 -0.06 -22.59
C GLU A 189 -29.66 -0.95 -21.81
N LYS A 190 -29.60 -2.27 -22.01
CA LYS A 190 -30.40 -3.24 -21.23
C LYS A 190 -29.96 -3.29 -19.77
N ALA A 191 -28.65 -3.31 -19.51
CA ALA A 191 -28.12 -3.25 -18.14
C ALA A 191 -28.51 -1.93 -17.45
N PHE A 192 -28.48 -0.82 -18.20
CA PHE A 192 -28.89 0.49 -17.71
C PHE A 192 -30.38 0.53 -17.34
N LEU A 193 -31.28 -0.03 -18.15
CA LEU A 193 -32.71 -0.13 -17.80
C LEU A 193 -32.97 -1.06 -16.60
N ALA A 194 -32.16 -2.10 -16.43
CA ALA A 194 -32.25 -3.00 -15.27
C ALA A 194 -31.80 -2.32 -13.96
N GLU A 195 -30.77 -1.46 -14.01
CA GLU A 195 -30.30 -0.67 -12.88
C GLU A 195 -31.28 0.45 -12.50
N HIS A 196 -32.01 1.00 -13.48
CA HIS A 196 -33.02 2.03 -13.29
C HIS A 196 -34.47 1.49 -13.28
N LYS A 197 -34.65 0.19 -13.02
CA LYS A 197 -35.97 -0.49 -13.05
C LYS A 197 -37.02 0.14 -12.14
N ASP A 198 -36.57 0.76 -11.04
CA ASP A 198 -37.44 1.39 -10.03
C ASP A 198 -37.97 2.75 -10.52
N GLU A 199 -37.37 3.32 -11.58
CA GLU A 199 -37.78 4.57 -12.24
C GLU A 199 -38.64 4.33 -13.49
N LEU A 200 -38.87 3.05 -13.88
CA LEU A 200 -39.70 2.66 -15.03
C LEU A 200 -41.14 2.31 -14.61
N THR A 201 -42.10 2.65 -15.47
CA THR A 201 -43.50 2.23 -15.28
C THR A 201 -43.65 0.71 -15.43
N ALA A 202 -44.77 0.15 -14.94
CA ALA A 202 -45.04 -1.30 -15.06
C ALA A 202 -45.11 -1.74 -16.54
N ASP A 203 -45.72 -0.93 -17.40
CA ASP A 203 -45.82 -1.20 -18.84
C ASP A 203 -44.44 -1.14 -19.52
N GLU A 204 -43.55 -0.21 -19.13
CA GLU A 204 -42.19 -0.13 -19.66
C GLU A 204 -41.34 -1.32 -19.20
N ARG A 205 -41.43 -1.72 -17.93
CA ARG A 205 -40.72 -2.91 -17.41
C ARG A 205 -41.14 -4.19 -18.14
N LYS A 206 -42.43 -4.32 -18.46
CA LYS A 206 -42.94 -5.42 -19.26
C LYS A 206 -42.44 -5.36 -20.71
N SER A 207 -42.39 -4.17 -21.31
CA SER A 207 -41.91 -3.99 -22.69
C SER A 207 -40.42 -4.28 -22.87
N PHE A 208 -39.64 -4.13 -21.78
CA PHE A 208 -38.20 -4.41 -21.76
C PHE A 208 -37.85 -5.78 -21.13
N GLU A 209 -38.86 -6.62 -20.86
CA GLU A 209 -38.69 -7.95 -20.25
C GLU A 209 -37.96 -7.90 -18.87
N LEU A 210 -38.18 -6.82 -18.11
CA LEU A 210 -37.58 -6.57 -16.79
C LEU A 210 -38.47 -6.99 -15.61
N GLU A 211 -39.58 -7.69 -15.86
CA GLU A 211 -40.43 -8.25 -14.81
C GLU A 211 -39.86 -9.59 -14.32
N VAL A 212 -39.54 -9.65 -13.02
CA VAL A 212 -39.56 -10.89 -12.25
C VAL A 212 -41.02 -11.15 -11.88
N GLU A 213 -41.51 -12.33 -12.25
CA GLU A 213 -42.88 -12.81 -12.07
C GLU A 213 -43.42 -12.56 -10.64
N PRO A 214 -44.66 -12.06 -10.46
CA PRO A 214 -45.25 -11.85 -9.14
C PRO A 214 -45.71 -13.18 -8.53
N GLU A 215 -45.51 -13.34 -7.22
CA GLU A 215 -46.07 -14.44 -6.43
C GLU A 215 -47.60 -14.59 -6.62
N PRO A 216 -48.15 -15.82 -6.60
CA PRO A 216 -49.57 -16.02 -6.30
C PRO A 216 -49.80 -16.23 -4.79
N THR A 217 -50.68 -15.44 -4.19
CA THR A 217 -51.29 -15.66 -2.84
C THR A 217 -52.70 -16.32 -2.99
N PRO A 218 -53.36 -16.85 -1.93
CA PRO A 218 -53.36 -18.25 -1.46
C PRO A 218 -54.76 -18.94 -1.50
N GLU A 219 -54.84 -20.26 -1.25
CA GLU A 219 -55.89 -20.98 -0.46
C GLU A 219 -55.79 -22.54 -0.58
N PRO A 220 -56.37 -23.36 0.32
CA PRO A 220 -55.88 -23.68 1.66
C PRO A 220 -55.57 -25.20 1.81
N THR A 221 -54.50 -25.60 2.49
CA THR A 221 -54.34 -27.01 2.93
C THR A 221 -53.34 -27.11 4.10
N PRO A 222 -53.41 -28.19 4.88
CA PRO A 222 -53.85 -28.24 6.27
C PRO A 222 -52.70 -28.06 7.28
N GLU A 223 -53.05 -27.84 8.54
CA GLU A 223 -52.11 -27.75 9.68
C GLU A 223 -51.10 -28.92 9.71
N PRO A 224 -49.82 -28.62 9.96
CA PRO A 224 -48.95 -29.51 10.70
C PRO A 224 -48.48 -28.86 12.00
N THR A 225 -48.83 -29.54 13.09
CA THR A 225 -48.12 -29.78 14.35
C THR A 225 -46.85 -28.94 14.64
N PRO A 226 -46.74 -28.33 15.83
CA PRO A 226 -45.58 -27.53 16.21
C PRO A 226 -44.33 -28.40 16.44
N GLU A 227 -43.25 -28.10 15.73
CA GLU A 227 -41.89 -28.54 16.08
C GLU A 227 -41.11 -27.39 16.76
N PRO A 228 -40.18 -27.71 17.66
CA PRO A 228 -39.73 -26.81 18.72
C PRO A 228 -38.89 -25.64 18.20
N THR A 229 -39.14 -24.47 18.76
CA THR A 229 -38.34 -23.26 18.62
C THR A 229 -36.86 -23.56 18.93
N PRO A 230 -35.90 -23.27 18.03
CA PRO A 230 -34.49 -23.34 18.38
C PRO A 230 -34.16 -22.19 19.34
N GLU A 231 -33.64 -22.53 20.51
CA GLU A 231 -33.02 -21.55 21.41
C GLU A 231 -31.84 -20.85 20.70
N PRO A 232 -31.62 -19.55 20.95
CA PRO A 232 -30.55 -18.81 20.30
C PRO A 232 -29.19 -19.44 20.62
N VAL A 233 -28.43 -19.77 19.58
CA VAL A 233 -27.03 -20.18 19.68
C VAL A 233 -26.24 -19.00 20.23
N GLN A 234 -25.92 -19.05 21.53
CA GLN A 234 -24.97 -18.13 22.14
C GLN A 234 -23.60 -18.39 21.52
N ALA A 235 -23.03 -17.35 20.89
CA ALA A 235 -21.63 -17.36 20.50
C ALA A 235 -20.79 -17.75 21.71
N GLY A 236 -20.06 -18.86 21.61
CA GLY A 236 -19.09 -19.26 22.61
C GLY A 236 -18.01 -18.20 22.71
N ALA A 237 -18.21 -17.24 23.62
CA ALA A 237 -17.30 -16.16 23.95
C ALA A 237 -16.05 -16.72 24.64
N LYS A 238 -15.21 -17.45 23.91
CA LYS A 238 -13.79 -17.50 24.25
C LYS A 238 -13.14 -16.28 23.62
N VAL A 239 -13.31 -15.15 24.31
CA VAL A 239 -12.47 -13.98 24.11
C VAL A 239 -11.03 -14.45 24.29
N VAL A 240 -10.24 -14.45 23.21
CA VAL A 240 -8.79 -14.64 23.30
C VAL A 240 -8.27 -13.39 24.00
N THR A 241 -8.10 -13.51 25.32
CA THR A 241 -7.71 -12.39 26.17
C THR A 241 -6.18 -12.42 26.21
N ILE A 242 -5.54 -11.49 25.51
CA ILE A 242 -4.09 -11.29 25.64
C ILE A 242 -3.89 -10.57 26.97
N ASN A 243 -3.31 -11.26 27.93
CA ASN A 243 -3.07 -10.66 29.23
C ASN A 243 -1.97 -9.59 29.12
N ALA A 244 -1.94 -8.65 30.06
CA ALA A 244 -0.96 -7.55 30.05
C ALA A 244 0.49 -8.05 29.96
N SER A 245 0.80 -9.22 30.54
CA SER A 245 2.11 -9.87 30.43
C SER A 245 2.44 -10.32 29.01
N ASP A 246 1.46 -10.87 28.30
CA ASP A 246 1.62 -11.41 26.95
C ASP A 246 1.73 -10.26 25.94
N LEU A 247 0.97 -9.18 26.16
CA LEU A 247 1.08 -7.95 25.38
C LEU A 247 2.45 -7.27 25.59
N ALA A 248 2.93 -7.18 26.84
CA ALA A 248 4.24 -6.63 27.13
C ALA A 248 5.36 -7.47 26.48
N LYS A 249 5.21 -8.80 26.51
CA LYS A 249 6.16 -9.71 25.85
C LYS A 249 6.15 -9.53 24.33
N LEU A 250 4.98 -9.46 23.71
CA LEU A 250 4.85 -9.26 22.26
C LEU A 250 5.40 -7.91 21.80
N LYS A 251 5.20 -6.84 22.58
CA LYS A 251 5.83 -5.53 22.34
C LYS A 251 7.34 -5.61 22.43
N ALA A 252 7.87 -6.29 23.44
CA ALA A 252 9.31 -6.50 23.59
C ALA A 252 9.88 -7.36 22.44
N ASP A 253 9.16 -8.38 21.98
CA ASP A 253 9.52 -9.20 20.82
C ASP A 253 9.53 -8.38 19.52
N ALA A 254 8.53 -7.51 19.32
CA ALA A 254 8.45 -6.64 18.15
C ALA A 254 9.57 -5.58 18.14
N ALA A 255 9.84 -4.94 19.29
CA ALA A 255 10.96 -4.00 19.42
C ALA A 255 12.30 -4.68 19.13
N ARG A 256 12.52 -5.88 19.68
CA ARG A 256 13.69 -6.71 19.34
C ARG A 256 13.74 -7.04 17.84
N GLY A 257 12.59 -7.26 17.20
CA GLY A 257 12.50 -7.52 15.76
C GLY A 257 12.90 -6.33 14.90
N VAL A 258 12.49 -5.11 15.28
CA VAL A 258 12.88 -3.87 14.60
C VAL A 258 14.37 -3.58 14.81
N GLU A 259 14.85 -3.67 16.06
CA GLU A 259 16.29 -3.53 16.36
C GLU A 259 17.14 -4.53 15.58
N ALA A 260 16.71 -5.80 15.52
CA ALA A 260 17.39 -6.83 14.74
C ALA A 260 17.33 -6.57 13.23
N ALA A 261 16.23 -6.01 12.71
CA ALA A 261 16.11 -5.64 11.30
C ALA A 261 17.03 -4.47 10.93
N ASP A 262 17.14 -3.46 11.80
CA ASP A 262 18.03 -2.32 11.62
C ASP A 262 19.50 -2.71 11.75
N GLU A 263 19.83 -3.57 12.71
CA GLU A 263 21.17 -4.13 12.87
C GLU A 263 21.55 -4.99 11.65
N LEU A 264 20.63 -5.79 11.13
CA LEU A 264 20.83 -6.58 9.92
C LEU A 264 21.02 -5.68 8.69
N ALA A 265 20.22 -4.63 8.54
CA ALA A 265 20.34 -3.68 7.45
C ALA A 265 21.67 -2.91 7.50
N ARG A 266 22.08 -2.45 8.69
CA ARG A 266 23.37 -1.79 8.92
C ARG A 266 24.54 -2.76 8.67
N THR A 267 24.40 -4.02 9.06
CA THR A 267 25.40 -5.07 8.79
C THR A 267 25.56 -5.31 7.30
N LYS A 268 24.45 -5.41 6.55
CA LYS A 268 24.45 -5.58 5.09
C LYS A 268 25.08 -4.37 4.38
N ALA A 269 24.71 -3.16 4.79
CA ALA A 269 25.30 -1.93 4.26
C ALA A 269 26.81 -1.86 4.57
N GLY A 270 27.23 -2.24 5.78
CA GLY A 270 28.63 -2.32 6.18
C GLY A 270 29.42 -3.34 5.37
N ALA A 271 28.87 -4.53 5.13
CA ALA A 271 29.48 -5.55 4.28
C ALA A 271 29.66 -5.06 2.84
N PHE A 272 28.61 -4.43 2.29
CA PHE A 272 28.64 -3.84 0.95
C PHE A 272 29.72 -2.75 0.81
N VAL A 273 29.80 -1.82 1.77
CA VAL A 273 30.82 -0.77 1.81
C VAL A 273 32.22 -1.36 1.97
N ASN A 274 32.42 -2.38 2.80
CA ASN A 274 33.71 -3.05 2.96
C ASN A 274 34.20 -3.69 1.65
N THR A 275 33.31 -4.30 0.86
CA THR A 275 33.67 -4.81 -0.48
C THR A 275 34.19 -3.69 -1.38
N HIS A 276 33.63 -2.49 -1.24
CA HIS A 276 34.03 -1.33 -2.03
C HIS A 276 35.29 -0.64 -1.52
N ILE A 277 35.56 -0.71 -0.21
CA ILE A 277 36.84 -0.32 0.39
C ILE A 277 37.96 -1.24 -0.11
N ALA A 278 37.75 -2.56 -0.09
CA ALA A 278 38.77 -3.54 -0.50
C ALA A 278 39.26 -3.35 -1.94
N ARG A 279 38.41 -2.86 -2.84
CA ARG A 279 38.77 -2.53 -4.24
C ARG A 279 39.18 -1.07 -4.45
N GLY A 280 39.26 -0.28 -3.39
CA GLY A 280 39.67 1.13 -3.39
C GLY A 280 38.66 2.10 -4.03
N ALA A 281 37.39 1.73 -4.11
CA ALA A 281 36.32 2.61 -4.58
C ALA A 281 35.80 3.55 -3.48
N VAL A 282 35.97 3.18 -2.21
CA VAL A 282 35.63 3.97 -1.01
C VAL A 282 36.84 3.97 -0.08
N LYS A 283 37.12 5.07 0.61
CA LYS A 283 38.19 5.12 1.61
C LYS A 283 37.74 4.46 2.91
N SER A 284 38.65 3.81 3.62
CA SER A 284 38.39 3.17 4.92
C SER A 284 37.80 4.13 5.94
N GLU A 285 38.31 5.36 5.98
CA GLU A 285 37.86 6.41 6.92
C GLU A 285 36.43 6.89 6.63
N GLN A 286 35.92 6.67 5.43
CA GLN A 286 34.57 7.07 5.01
C GLN A 286 33.54 5.94 5.16
N LYS A 287 33.93 4.81 5.79
CA LYS A 287 33.07 3.65 5.95
C LYS A 287 31.77 3.99 6.65
N ASP A 288 31.86 4.62 7.82
CA ASP A 288 30.68 4.88 8.66
C ASP A 288 29.74 5.89 7.98
N GLU A 289 30.31 6.93 7.36
CA GLU A 289 29.56 7.92 6.59
C GLU A 289 28.86 7.29 5.36
N ALA A 290 29.54 6.39 4.64
CA ALA A 290 28.94 5.67 3.51
C ALA A 290 27.81 4.71 3.96
N VAL A 291 27.97 4.04 5.10
CA VAL A 291 26.93 3.19 5.69
C VAL A 291 25.73 4.04 6.13
N GLU A 292 25.97 5.19 6.76
CA GLU A 292 24.89 6.11 7.13
C GLU A 292 24.14 6.66 5.92
N ILE A 293 24.85 7.03 4.85
CA ILE A 293 24.22 7.46 3.60
C ILE A 293 23.36 6.34 3.01
N LEU A 294 23.83 5.09 3.01
CA LEU A 294 23.03 3.94 2.53
C LEU A 294 21.83 3.68 3.43
N MET A 295 21.97 3.78 4.75
CA MET A 295 20.87 3.57 5.70
C MET A 295 19.82 4.68 5.61
N ALA A 296 20.23 5.94 5.45
CA ALA A 296 19.35 7.09 5.27
C ALA A 296 18.72 7.17 3.86
N SER A 297 19.24 6.41 2.90
CA SER A 297 18.72 6.40 1.52
C SER A 297 17.41 5.63 1.40
N SER A 298 16.43 6.23 0.72
CA SER A 298 15.21 5.52 0.27
C SER A 298 15.56 4.28 -0.59
N PRO A 299 14.70 3.25 -0.68
CA PRO A 299 15.01 2.00 -1.38
C PRO A 299 15.53 2.18 -2.82
N LYS A 300 14.90 3.07 -3.60
CA LYS A 300 15.27 3.36 -4.99
C LYS A 300 16.59 4.13 -5.11
N MET A 301 16.87 5.02 -4.16
CA MET A 301 18.14 5.75 -4.09
C MET A 301 19.27 4.83 -3.64
N ARG A 302 19.01 3.99 -2.64
CA ARG A 302 19.94 2.96 -2.17
C ARG A 302 20.32 2.03 -3.32
N GLU A 303 19.35 1.53 -4.09
CA GLU A 303 19.62 0.69 -5.26
C GLU A 303 20.47 1.43 -6.31
N SER A 304 20.20 2.72 -6.52
CA SER A 304 20.94 3.56 -7.47
C SER A 304 22.37 3.86 -6.98
N LEU A 305 22.56 4.11 -5.69
CA LEU A 305 23.86 4.29 -5.04
C LEU A 305 24.66 2.99 -5.04
N GLU A 306 24.02 1.85 -4.77
CA GLU A 306 24.64 0.54 -4.84
C GLU A 306 25.10 0.23 -6.27
N LYS A 307 24.27 0.52 -7.28
CA LYS A 307 24.65 0.38 -8.71
C LYS A 307 25.78 1.33 -9.09
N PHE A 308 25.71 2.59 -8.65
CA PHE A 308 26.75 3.59 -8.92
C PHE A 308 28.07 3.15 -8.30
N LEU A 309 28.06 2.80 -7.01
CA LEU A 309 29.24 2.30 -6.32
C LEU A 309 29.75 1.08 -7.07
N THR A 310 28.94 0.04 -7.29
CA THR A 310 29.33 -1.17 -8.04
C THR A 310 30.00 -0.86 -9.39
N GLY A 311 29.50 0.13 -10.14
CA GLY A 311 30.02 0.56 -11.43
C GLY A 311 31.34 1.36 -11.40
N LEU A 312 31.82 1.76 -10.22
CA LEU A 312 33.13 2.42 -10.10
C LEU A 312 34.28 1.44 -10.43
N PRO A 313 35.32 1.91 -11.15
CA PRO A 313 36.49 1.10 -11.47
C PRO A 313 37.29 0.76 -10.21
N GLU A 314 38.03 -0.35 -10.25
CA GLU A 314 38.95 -0.73 -9.17
C GLU A 314 40.13 0.24 -9.11
N ASN A 315 40.40 0.79 -7.93
CA ASN A 315 41.48 1.75 -7.69
C ASN A 315 42.40 1.23 -6.59
N LYS A 316 43.30 0.29 -6.95
CA LYS A 316 44.25 -0.35 -6.02
C LYS A 316 45.26 0.59 -5.33
N MET A 317 45.29 1.87 -5.69
CA MET A 317 46.16 2.88 -5.05
C MET A 317 45.48 3.67 -3.93
N ILE A 318 44.15 3.60 -3.77
CA ILE A 318 43.43 4.35 -2.73
C ILE A 318 43.54 3.69 -1.34
N THR A 319 43.78 2.37 -1.27
CA THR A 319 43.96 1.62 -0.01
C THR A 319 45.40 1.63 0.53
N ALA A 320 46.35 2.25 -0.19
CA ALA A 320 47.77 2.23 0.20
C ALA A 320 48.14 3.27 1.27
N GLY A 321 47.19 4.14 1.68
CA GLY A 321 47.45 5.29 2.56
C GLY A 321 47.53 5.01 4.05
N GLU A 322 46.95 3.91 4.55
CA GLU A 322 46.93 3.58 5.99
C GLU A 322 47.15 2.09 6.25
N LEU A 323 48.18 1.51 5.61
CA LEU A 323 48.69 0.18 5.96
C LEU A 323 49.48 0.26 7.29
N GLY A 324 48.73 0.30 8.39
CA GLY A 324 49.20 -0.03 9.72
C GLY A 324 49.34 -1.55 9.87
N SER A 325 50.54 -1.99 10.20
CA SER A 325 51.02 -3.36 10.28
C SER A 325 50.05 -4.42 10.84
N GLY A 326 49.71 -5.41 10.01
CA GLY A 326 49.99 -6.81 10.33
C GLY A 326 48.88 -7.65 10.96
N GLN A 327 47.69 -7.77 10.36
CA GLN A 327 46.83 -8.95 10.62
C GLN A 327 45.69 -9.20 9.61
N GLU A 328 45.80 -8.82 8.33
CA GLU A 328 44.62 -8.80 7.43
C GLU A 328 44.31 -10.11 6.66
N GLY A 329 45.25 -11.04 6.55
CA GLY A 329 44.98 -12.30 5.82
C GLY A 329 43.93 -13.19 6.51
N ALA A 330 43.90 -13.20 7.84
CA ALA A 330 43.07 -14.12 8.61
C ALA A 330 41.64 -13.60 8.84
N ALA A 331 41.44 -12.28 8.91
CA ALA A 331 40.12 -11.68 9.14
C ALA A 331 39.21 -11.74 7.90
N VAL A 332 39.80 -11.63 6.70
CA VAL A 332 39.07 -11.68 5.43
C VAL A 332 38.59 -13.10 5.12
N GLU A 333 39.42 -14.13 5.33
CA GLU A 333 39.00 -15.53 5.15
C GLU A 333 37.97 -15.99 6.19
N ALA A 334 38.05 -15.46 7.41
CA ALA A 334 37.10 -15.83 8.47
C ALA A 334 35.73 -15.13 8.29
N HIS A 335 35.71 -13.90 7.76
CA HIS A 335 34.45 -13.21 7.38
C HIS A 335 33.77 -13.85 6.16
N SER A 336 34.52 -14.33 5.18
CA SER A 336 33.93 -15.05 4.04
C SER A 336 33.37 -16.41 4.44
N ALA A 337 34.05 -17.14 5.33
CA ALA A 337 33.57 -18.40 5.88
C ALA A 337 32.27 -18.25 6.71
N ALA A 338 32.16 -17.17 7.50
CA ALA A 338 30.95 -16.88 8.27
C ALA A 338 29.74 -16.56 7.39
N ALA A 339 29.93 -15.79 6.32
CA ALA A 339 28.88 -15.49 5.35
C ALA A 339 28.43 -16.74 4.56
N GLU A 340 29.38 -17.62 4.22
CA GLU A 340 29.06 -18.86 3.51
C GLU A 340 28.32 -19.87 4.42
N LEU A 341 28.69 -19.95 5.70
CA LEU A 341 27.98 -20.76 6.70
C LEU A 341 26.54 -20.27 6.90
N ASP A 342 26.35 -18.96 7.04
CA ASP A 342 25.02 -18.34 7.24
C ASP A 342 24.07 -18.59 6.06
N LYS A 343 24.60 -18.43 4.83
CA LYS A 343 23.84 -18.72 3.61
C LYS A 343 23.38 -20.18 3.56
N LEU A 344 24.29 -21.13 3.81
CA LEU A 344 23.97 -22.56 3.75
C LEU A 344 22.99 -22.99 4.86
N ALA A 345 23.15 -22.44 6.07
CA ALA A 345 22.22 -22.69 7.17
C ALA A 345 20.82 -22.14 6.87
N THR A 346 20.73 -20.95 6.28
CA THR A 346 19.45 -20.33 5.89
C THR A 346 18.74 -21.13 4.79
N GLU A 347 19.45 -21.52 3.73
CA GLU A 347 18.89 -22.32 2.64
C GLU A 347 18.40 -23.69 3.15
N TYR A 348 19.18 -24.34 4.02
CA TYR A 348 18.81 -25.62 4.62
C TYR A 348 17.60 -25.50 5.56
N ALA A 349 17.53 -24.44 6.37
CA ALA A 349 16.42 -24.17 7.27
C ALA A 349 15.10 -23.98 6.50
N ILE A 350 15.12 -23.22 5.41
CA ILE A 350 13.95 -22.99 4.54
C ILE A 350 13.53 -24.29 3.86
N ALA A 351 14.48 -25.02 3.27
CA ALA A 351 14.19 -26.23 2.51
C ALA A 351 13.63 -27.37 3.40
N ASN A 352 14.11 -27.49 4.63
CA ASN A 352 13.77 -28.60 5.53
C ASN A 352 12.81 -28.21 6.66
N LYS A 353 12.37 -26.94 6.70
CA LYS A 353 11.48 -26.38 7.73
C LYS A 353 11.98 -26.63 9.17
N VAL A 354 13.29 -26.55 9.37
CA VAL A 354 13.95 -26.66 10.68
C VAL A 354 14.41 -25.29 11.17
N SER A 355 14.66 -25.13 12.47
CA SER A 355 15.13 -23.85 12.98
C SER A 355 16.54 -23.54 12.46
N TYR A 356 16.87 -22.25 12.33
CA TYR A 356 18.19 -21.82 11.89
C TYR A 356 19.31 -22.44 12.73
N GLY A 357 19.17 -22.48 14.07
CA GLY A 357 20.17 -23.12 14.95
C GLY A 357 20.32 -24.62 14.70
N GLN A 358 19.25 -25.34 14.38
CA GLN A 358 19.32 -26.76 13.99
C GLN A 358 19.98 -26.92 12.63
N ALA A 359 19.66 -26.06 11.67
CA ALA A 359 20.29 -26.06 10.35
C ALA A 359 21.79 -25.77 10.44
N THR A 360 22.22 -24.80 11.26
CA THR A 360 23.63 -24.49 11.46
C THR A 360 24.40 -25.66 12.07
N GLN A 361 23.82 -26.38 13.05
CA GLN A 361 24.43 -27.59 13.62
C GLN A 361 24.55 -28.73 12.59
N ILE A 362 23.54 -28.90 11.74
CA ILE A 362 23.56 -29.88 10.66
C ILE A 362 24.64 -29.52 9.63
N ILE A 363 24.70 -28.26 9.18
CA ILE A 363 25.73 -27.80 8.25
C ILE A 363 27.13 -27.87 8.89
N ALA A 364 27.26 -27.59 10.19
CA ALA A 364 28.52 -27.74 10.91
C ALA A 364 29.02 -29.19 10.94
N SER A 365 28.12 -30.16 11.10
CA SER A 365 28.48 -31.59 11.03
C SER A 365 28.87 -32.06 9.62
N GLN A 366 28.28 -31.45 8.58
CA GLN A 366 28.55 -31.77 7.18
C GLN A 366 29.80 -31.07 6.64
N LYS A 367 30.12 -29.87 7.17
CA LYS A 367 31.23 -29.02 6.75
C LYS A 367 32.01 -28.48 7.97
N PRO A 368 32.74 -29.35 8.69
CA PRO A 368 33.40 -28.98 9.96
C PRO A 368 34.51 -27.93 9.77
N GLU A 369 35.24 -27.96 8.65
CA GLU A 369 36.30 -26.98 8.36
C GLU A 369 35.74 -25.59 8.07
N LEU A 370 34.58 -25.50 7.39
CA LEU A 370 33.88 -24.24 7.16
C LEU A 370 33.36 -23.65 8.47
N TYR A 371 32.80 -24.51 9.33
CA TYR A 371 32.32 -24.09 10.64
C TYR A 371 33.47 -23.58 11.52
N LYS A 372 34.59 -24.29 11.56
CA LYS A 372 35.78 -23.89 12.32
C LYS A 372 36.40 -22.58 11.80
N ALA A 373 36.38 -22.36 10.48
CA ALA A 373 36.83 -21.10 9.88
C ALA A 373 35.88 -19.94 10.21
N ALA A 374 34.57 -20.18 10.22
CA ALA A 374 33.54 -19.19 10.54
C ALA A 374 33.54 -18.79 12.03
N THR A 375 33.73 -19.74 12.96
CA THR A 375 33.71 -19.46 14.41
C THR A 375 35.00 -18.86 14.95
N LYS A 376 36.05 -18.79 14.12
CA LYS A 376 37.33 -18.15 14.47
C LYS A 376 37.20 -16.63 14.68
N VAL A 377 36.13 -16.00 14.16
CA VAL A 377 35.83 -14.56 14.32
C VAL A 377 35.13 -14.25 15.65
N THR A 378 34.38 -15.19 16.21
CA THR A 378 33.58 -14.98 17.43
C THR A 378 34.36 -15.36 18.68
N GLY A 379 35.54 -14.76 18.88
CA GLY A 379 36.30 -14.91 20.11
C GLY A 379 35.70 -14.11 21.27
N LYS A 380 34.62 -14.62 21.90
CA LYS A 380 34.42 -14.47 23.35
C LYS A 380 34.83 -15.79 23.96
N GLY A 381 35.78 -15.73 24.89
CA GLY A 381 36.61 -16.84 25.34
C GLY A 381 35.87 -18.13 25.69
N GLU A 382 36.48 -19.24 25.28
CA GLU A 382 36.45 -20.45 26.08
C GLU A 382 37.69 -20.39 26.99
N GLU A 383 37.44 -20.20 28.28
CA GLU A 383 38.34 -20.66 29.33
C GLU A 383 38.47 -22.18 29.20
N GLU A 384 39.67 -22.67 28.92
CA GLU A 384 40.40 -23.69 29.71
C GLU A 384 41.88 -23.74 29.31
#